data_AF-G1MIK1-F1
#
_entry.id   AF-G1MIK1-F1
#
_cell.length_a   1.000
_cell.length_b   1.000
_cell.length_c   1.000
_cell.angle_alpha   90.00
_cell.angle_beta   90.00
_cell.angle_gamma   90.00
#
_symmetry.space_group_name_H-M   'P 1'
#
loop_
_entity.id
_entity.type
_entity.pdbx_description
1 polymer ?
#
loop_
_entity_poly.entity_id
_entity_poly.type
_entity_poly.pdbx_seq_one_letter_code
_entity_poly.pdbx_strand_id
1 'polypeptide(L)'
;MAGSESLCLAVFAPAGKEEGSGRSRDSVCSGSSCSKYFLFPSPFKKQGGGRPPAGAGHTPLAGPRCPREPGLSRRRAAQRGRRARPGMDRETRAFAESHFRRLRGRPAGAVGATAGRVDFIESPDSFSYADFFKGYLLPNVPCVFSSAFTERWGSRRRWVTPDGKPDFEHLLRNYGDVVVPVANCGVQEYNSNPKEHMLLRDYISYWKDYIQGGYSSPRGCLYLKDWHLCRDSSAEDVFTLPVYFSSDWLNEYWDALDVDDYRFIYMGPTGTWSPFHADIFRSFSWSVNICGRKKWFFFPPGQEEALRDCHGGLPYDVTSPALLDSRLYPMRKHCSPPLELTQEAGEMVFVPSGWHHQVHNLEDTISINHNWVNGCNLANMWHFLQQELRAVQQEVSEWRDTMPDWHHHCQVIMRSCSGINFEEFYHFLKIIAERRLLLLAKGMGPGTMEGGAGTGLGPQQAAFDVSRVTEVLASVVAHPDFQRLDTSVFSPQPEELLQQLEEVVATAASL
;
A
#
# COMPACT_ATOMS: atom_id res chain seq x y z
N MET A 1 6.42 31.06 -27.59
CA MET A 1 6.17 31.80 -26.34
C MET A 1 4.66 31.74 -26.09
N ALA A 2 4.25 31.32 -24.90
CA ALA A 2 2.97 30.72 -24.51
C ALA A 2 2.88 29.20 -24.81
N GLY A 3 3.20 28.39 -23.80
CA GLY A 3 3.15 26.92 -23.85
C GLY A 3 4.01 26.22 -22.77
N SER A 4 3.76 26.47 -21.47
CA SER A 4 4.18 25.58 -20.36
C SER A 4 3.46 25.84 -19.02
N GLU A 5 2.24 26.39 -19.00
CA GLU A 5 1.58 26.82 -17.73
C GLU A 5 0.85 25.71 -16.96
N SER A 6 0.74 24.48 -17.48
CA SER A 6 -0.25 23.52 -16.95
C SER A 6 0.18 22.72 -15.71
N LEU A 7 1.46 22.71 -15.31
CA LEU A 7 1.89 22.05 -14.05
C LEU A 7 1.95 23.03 -12.86
N CYS A 8 2.13 24.32 -13.12
CA CYS A 8 2.38 25.34 -12.10
C CYS A 8 1.09 25.81 -11.41
N LEU A 9 -0.03 25.86 -12.13
CA LEU A 9 -1.30 26.40 -11.61
C LEU A 9 -1.96 25.56 -10.51
N ALA A 10 -1.64 24.27 -10.37
CA ALA A 10 -2.20 23.43 -9.32
C ALA A 10 -1.49 23.59 -7.96
N VAL A 11 -0.23 24.04 -7.96
CA VAL A 11 0.57 24.23 -6.73
C VAL A 11 0.60 25.71 -6.30
N PHE A 12 0.37 26.66 -7.21
CA PHE A 12 0.56 28.09 -6.96
C PHE A 12 -0.60 28.99 -7.46
N ALA A 13 -1.85 28.77 -7.00
CA ALA A 13 -2.94 29.73 -7.21
C ALA A 13 -3.48 30.31 -5.89
N PRO A 14 -3.40 31.63 -5.64
CA PRO A 14 -4.22 32.29 -4.64
C PRO A 14 -5.65 32.45 -5.16
N ALA A 15 -6.64 32.29 -4.27
CA ALA A 15 -8.06 32.36 -4.61
C ALA A 15 -8.45 33.71 -5.23
N GLY A 16 -8.87 33.70 -6.50
CA GLY A 16 -9.46 34.83 -7.19
C GLY A 16 -10.43 34.34 -8.27
N LYS A 17 -11.65 34.89 -8.25
CA LYS A 17 -12.71 34.67 -9.25
C LYS A 17 -12.35 35.36 -10.56
N GLU A 18 -12.61 34.74 -11.71
CA GLU A 18 -13.30 35.39 -12.84
C GLU A 18 -13.73 34.39 -13.93
N GLU A 19 -14.83 34.76 -14.60
CA GLU A 19 -15.55 34.05 -15.66
C GLU A 19 -14.94 34.31 -17.06
N GLY A 20 -15.14 33.39 -18.02
CA GLY A 20 -15.16 33.77 -19.45
C GLY A 20 -14.58 32.80 -20.50
N SER A 21 -15.46 32.06 -21.17
CA SER A 21 -15.49 31.64 -22.59
C SER A 21 -14.23 31.15 -23.36
N GLY A 22 -14.22 29.83 -23.66
CA GLY A 22 -14.25 29.25 -25.03
C GLY A 22 -13.04 29.35 -25.98
N ARG A 23 -12.38 28.21 -26.26
CA ARG A 23 -12.31 27.51 -27.57
C ARG A 23 -11.32 26.33 -27.53
N SER A 24 -11.74 25.23 -28.15
CA SER A 24 -10.99 23.98 -28.33
C SER A 24 -9.76 24.14 -29.21
N ARG A 25 -8.62 23.59 -28.78
CA ARG A 25 -7.55 23.11 -29.67
C ARG A 25 -6.88 21.89 -29.06
N ASP A 26 -6.90 20.80 -29.81
CA ASP A 26 -6.14 19.58 -29.58
C ASP A 26 -4.63 19.90 -29.64
N SER A 27 -3.89 19.57 -28.59
CA SER A 27 -2.43 19.50 -28.63
C SER A 27 -1.94 18.33 -27.79
N VAL A 28 -1.35 17.37 -28.50
CA VAL A 28 -0.66 16.17 -28.02
C VAL A 28 0.56 16.60 -27.20
N CYS A 29 0.58 16.29 -25.90
CA CYS A 29 1.78 16.38 -25.06
C CYS A 29 2.44 14.99 -24.97
N SER A 30 3.68 14.94 -25.45
CA SER A 30 4.56 13.79 -25.48
C SER A 30 5.28 13.57 -24.15
N GLY A 31 5.22 12.33 -23.65
CA GLY A 31 6.35 11.60 -23.06
C GLY A 31 7.04 12.19 -21.82
N SER A 32 6.62 11.73 -20.64
CA SER A 32 7.52 11.37 -19.55
C SER A 32 6.78 10.51 -18.51
N SER A 33 7.51 9.60 -17.88
CA SER A 33 7.06 8.42 -17.14
C SER A 33 6.41 8.73 -15.77
N CYS A 34 5.51 9.71 -15.69
CA CYS A 34 4.66 9.93 -14.53
C CYS A 34 3.28 9.31 -14.82
N SER A 35 3.22 7.98 -14.85
CA SER A 35 1.93 7.28 -14.70
C SER A 35 1.46 7.61 -13.28
N LYS A 36 0.55 8.58 -13.19
CA LYS A 36 0.13 9.24 -11.96
C LYS A 36 -0.29 8.22 -10.90
N TYR A 37 0.57 8.00 -9.91
CA TYR A 37 0.17 7.38 -8.67
C TYR A 37 -0.68 8.40 -7.91
N PHE A 38 -1.82 7.91 -7.41
CA PHE A 38 -2.68 8.49 -6.39
C PHE A 38 -2.44 9.97 -6.07
N LEU A 39 -3.32 10.85 -6.57
CA LEU A 39 -3.60 12.09 -5.86
C LEU A 39 -4.24 11.68 -4.52
N PHE A 40 -3.41 11.43 -3.51
CA PHE A 40 -3.85 11.45 -2.13
C PHE A 40 -4.37 12.88 -1.85
N PRO A 41 -5.63 13.06 -1.41
CA PRO A 41 -6.05 14.37 -0.96
C PRO A 41 -5.22 14.75 0.27
N SER A 42 -4.39 15.79 0.12
CA SER A 42 -3.64 16.41 1.22
C SER A 42 -4.58 16.79 2.38
N PRO A 43 -4.28 16.45 3.65
CA PRO A 43 -5.11 16.81 4.78
C PRO A 43 -4.78 18.24 5.23
N PHE A 44 -5.19 19.25 4.45
CA PHE A 44 -5.20 20.64 4.93
C PHE A 44 -6.62 21.19 4.97
N LYS A 45 -7.31 20.96 6.10
CA LYS A 45 -8.42 21.80 6.52
C LYS A 45 -7.87 23.13 7.03
N LYS A 46 -8.16 24.22 6.32
CA LYS A 46 -8.08 25.59 6.86
C LYS A 46 -9.02 25.70 8.07
N GLN A 47 -8.48 25.77 9.28
CA GLN A 47 -9.23 26.33 10.41
C GLN A 47 -9.31 27.86 10.21
N GLY A 48 -10.42 28.32 9.65
CA GLY A 48 -10.81 29.73 9.70
C GLY A 48 -11.32 30.05 11.10
N GLY A 49 -10.50 30.74 11.90
CA GLY A 49 -10.90 31.31 13.17
C GLY A 49 -11.87 32.47 12.97
N GLY A 50 -13.16 32.21 13.18
CA GLY A 50 -14.19 33.24 13.35
C GLY A 50 -14.84 33.07 14.72
N ARG A 51 -14.55 33.98 15.65
CA ARG A 51 -15.33 34.11 16.90
C ARG A 51 -16.72 34.68 16.59
N PRO A 52 -17.79 34.16 17.21
CA PRO A 52 -18.96 34.96 17.57
C PRO A 52 -19.02 35.19 19.10
N PRO A 53 -19.80 36.18 19.56
CA PRO A 53 -19.68 36.75 20.89
C PRO A 53 -20.41 35.96 21.98
N ALA A 54 -20.02 36.26 23.21
CA ALA A 54 -20.56 35.72 24.46
C ALA A 54 -22.04 36.03 24.67
N GLY A 55 -22.77 35.09 25.28
CA GLY A 55 -24.13 35.31 25.76
C GLY A 55 -24.71 34.13 26.57
N ALA A 56 -24.77 34.34 27.88
CA ALA A 56 -25.73 33.81 28.86
C ALA A 56 -25.93 32.28 29.04
N GLY A 57 -25.36 31.83 30.18
CA GLY A 57 -25.79 30.81 31.13
C GLY A 57 -26.99 29.89 30.85
N HIS A 58 -26.77 28.59 31.10
CA HIS A 58 -27.70 27.73 31.84
C HIS A 58 -26.94 26.52 32.41
N THR A 59 -27.09 26.32 33.73
CA THR A 59 -26.62 25.17 34.51
C THR A 59 -27.44 23.92 34.17
N PRO A 60 -26.84 22.72 34.07
CA PRO A 60 -27.60 21.48 34.17
C PRO A 60 -27.37 20.78 35.51
N LEU A 61 -28.50 20.39 36.10
CA LEU A 61 -28.69 19.60 37.31
C LEU A 61 -28.20 18.16 37.13
N ALA A 62 -27.77 17.57 38.25
CA ALA A 62 -27.30 16.20 38.38
C ALA A 62 -28.43 15.16 38.50
N GLY A 63 -28.16 13.95 38.00
CA GLY A 63 -28.70 12.68 38.51
C GLY A 63 -29.22 11.71 37.44
N PRO A 64 -29.33 10.38 37.70
CA PRO A 64 -28.57 9.54 38.64
C PRO A 64 -27.88 8.34 37.95
N ARG A 65 -26.86 7.80 38.62
CA ARG A 65 -26.17 6.53 38.26
C ARG A 65 -27.00 5.32 38.76
N CYS A 66 -26.99 4.25 37.97
CA CYS A 66 -27.45 2.90 38.37
C CYS A 66 -26.35 1.84 38.14
N PRO A 67 -26.39 0.69 38.84
CA PRO A 67 -25.22 0.06 39.45
C PRO A 67 -24.62 -1.09 38.64
N ARG A 68 -23.34 -1.38 38.91
CA ARG A 68 -22.62 -2.58 38.46
C ARG A 68 -22.95 -3.76 39.38
N GLU A 69 -23.26 -4.92 38.79
CA GLU A 69 -23.24 -6.22 39.49
C GLU A 69 -22.00 -7.06 39.12
N PRO A 70 -21.53 -7.96 40.02
CA PRO A 70 -20.24 -8.62 39.90
C PRO A 70 -20.31 -10.11 39.53
N GLY A 71 -19.27 -10.58 38.81
CA GLY A 71 -18.64 -11.89 39.04
C GLY A 71 -19.24 -13.11 38.33
N LEU A 72 -18.51 -13.64 37.35
CA LEU A 72 -18.53 -15.06 37.01
C LEU A 72 -17.12 -15.52 36.60
N SER A 73 -16.48 -16.25 37.52
CA SER A 73 -15.21 -16.93 37.32
C SER A 73 -15.36 -18.02 36.25
N ARG A 74 -14.50 -18.01 35.21
CA ARG A 74 -14.28 -19.19 34.36
C ARG A 74 -12.83 -19.66 34.48
N ARG A 75 -12.73 -20.92 34.92
CA ARG A 75 -11.52 -21.69 35.19
C ARG A 75 -10.63 -21.77 33.94
N ARG A 76 -9.34 -21.48 34.11
CA ARG A 76 -8.28 -21.75 33.12
C ARG A 76 -8.10 -23.26 33.00
N ALA A 77 -8.31 -23.82 31.81
CA ALA A 77 -7.73 -25.09 31.41
C ALA A 77 -6.36 -24.80 30.78
N ALA A 78 -5.30 -25.21 31.49
CA ALA A 78 -3.94 -25.17 31.00
C ALA A 78 -3.66 -26.43 30.17
N GLN A 79 -3.37 -26.27 28.88
CA GLN A 79 -2.53 -27.19 28.13
C GLN A 79 -1.50 -26.38 27.34
N ARG A 80 -0.26 -26.45 27.82
CA ARG A 80 0.94 -25.87 27.22
C ARG A 80 1.35 -26.70 26.01
N GLY A 81 1.07 -26.21 24.81
CA GLY A 81 1.95 -26.39 23.66
C GLY A 81 2.84 -25.15 23.57
N ARG A 82 4.16 -25.31 23.33
CA ARG A 82 5.03 -24.18 22.97
C ARG A 82 4.49 -23.58 21.67
N ARG A 83 3.65 -22.55 21.73
CA ARG A 83 3.30 -21.75 20.55
C ARG A 83 4.61 -21.16 20.03
N ALA A 84 5.02 -21.58 18.83
CA ALA A 84 6.10 -20.92 18.10
C ALA A 84 5.82 -19.42 18.07
N ARG A 85 6.84 -18.60 18.32
CA ARG A 85 6.67 -17.15 18.22
C ARG A 85 6.34 -16.82 16.76
N PRO A 86 5.42 -15.88 16.49
CA PRO A 86 5.19 -15.41 15.13
C PRO A 86 6.50 -14.83 14.55
N GLY A 87 6.76 -15.08 13.27
CA GLY A 87 7.91 -14.54 12.54
C GLY A 87 9.10 -15.49 12.36
N MET A 88 10.21 -14.91 11.92
CA MET A 88 11.43 -15.60 11.52
C MET A 88 12.12 -16.34 12.68
N ASP A 89 12.60 -17.57 12.41
CA ASP A 89 13.49 -18.32 13.29
C ASP A 89 14.98 -18.13 12.90
N ARG A 90 15.90 -18.74 13.67
CA ARG A 90 17.35 -18.56 13.46
C ARG A 90 17.82 -19.09 12.10
N GLU A 91 17.26 -20.22 11.65
CA GLU A 91 17.61 -20.82 10.37
C GLU A 91 17.13 -19.95 9.20
N THR A 92 15.92 -19.43 9.30
CA THR A 92 15.32 -18.51 8.33
C THR A 92 16.09 -17.21 8.26
N ARG A 93 16.55 -16.66 9.40
CA ARG A 93 17.44 -15.50 9.41
C ARG A 93 18.76 -15.79 8.69
N ALA A 94 19.43 -16.89 9.03
CA ALA A 94 20.69 -17.26 8.41
C ALA A 94 20.55 -17.44 6.88
N PHE A 95 19.43 -18.03 6.44
CA PHE A 95 19.09 -18.15 5.02
C PHE A 95 18.92 -16.78 4.36
N ALA A 96 18.15 -15.88 4.98
CA ALA A 96 17.90 -14.52 4.48
C ALA A 96 19.20 -13.70 4.40
N GLU A 97 20.03 -13.72 5.43
CA GLU A 97 21.32 -13.03 5.44
C GLU A 97 22.28 -13.59 4.38
N SER A 98 22.31 -14.91 4.18
CA SER A 98 23.08 -15.54 3.10
C SER A 98 22.62 -15.07 1.72
N HIS A 99 21.30 -14.97 1.52
CA HIS A 99 20.71 -14.47 0.27
C HIS A 99 21.17 -13.04 -0.04
N PHE A 100 21.01 -12.10 0.89
CA PHE A 100 21.42 -10.71 0.68
C PHE A 100 22.94 -10.57 0.52
N ARG A 101 23.74 -11.36 1.24
CA ARG A 101 25.20 -11.37 1.06
C ARG A 101 25.62 -11.79 -0.35
N ARG A 102 24.89 -12.72 -0.98
CA ARG A 102 25.14 -13.14 -2.37
C ARG A 102 24.72 -12.10 -3.41
N LEU A 103 23.76 -11.24 -3.07
CA LEU A 103 23.31 -10.15 -3.94
C LEU A 103 24.25 -8.94 -3.90
N ARG A 104 25.01 -8.74 -2.80
CA ARG A 104 25.99 -7.64 -2.71
C ARG A 104 26.97 -7.67 -3.89
N GLY A 105 27.08 -6.54 -4.59
CA GLY A 105 27.95 -6.37 -5.75
C GLY A 105 27.39 -6.89 -7.08
N ARG A 106 26.13 -7.36 -7.11
CA ARG A 106 25.41 -7.63 -8.36
C ARG A 106 24.44 -6.48 -8.67
N PRO A 107 24.32 -6.04 -9.94
CA PRO A 107 23.28 -5.09 -10.32
C PRO A 107 21.90 -5.68 -10.01
N ALA A 108 21.01 -4.85 -9.47
CA ALA A 108 19.60 -5.21 -9.27
C ALA A 108 19.00 -5.60 -10.63
N GLY A 109 18.48 -6.82 -10.76
CA GLY A 109 17.84 -7.25 -12.01
C GLY A 109 17.98 -8.72 -12.40
N ALA A 110 18.66 -9.57 -11.63
CA ALA A 110 18.63 -11.00 -11.89
C ALA A 110 17.35 -11.63 -11.32
N VAL A 111 16.26 -11.50 -12.08
CA VAL A 111 14.99 -12.19 -11.83
C VAL A 111 15.26 -13.69 -11.81
N GLY A 112 14.99 -14.34 -10.67
CA GLY A 112 14.97 -15.80 -10.57
C GLY A 112 13.95 -16.36 -11.56
N ALA A 113 14.22 -17.55 -12.12
CA ALA A 113 13.37 -18.17 -13.12
C ALA A 113 11.88 -18.13 -12.70
N THR A 114 11.07 -17.38 -13.45
CA THR A 114 9.63 -17.34 -13.23
C THR A 114 9.05 -18.70 -13.58
N ALA A 115 8.51 -19.39 -12.57
CA ALA A 115 7.66 -20.54 -12.82
C ALA A 115 6.48 -20.07 -13.68
N GLY A 116 6.11 -20.86 -14.69
CA GLY A 116 4.98 -20.56 -15.56
C GLY A 116 3.61 -20.72 -14.89
N ARG A 117 3.56 -20.81 -13.55
CA ARG A 117 2.37 -21.04 -12.72
C ARG A 117 2.53 -20.34 -11.37
N VAL A 118 1.40 -19.93 -10.79
CA VAL A 118 1.30 -19.40 -9.43
C VAL A 118 0.99 -20.56 -8.49
N ASP A 119 1.77 -20.71 -7.42
CA ASP A 119 1.56 -21.78 -6.45
C ASP A 119 0.28 -21.56 -5.62
N PHE A 120 -0.39 -22.65 -5.28
CA PHE A 120 -1.59 -22.68 -4.45
C PHE A 120 -1.32 -23.36 -3.11
N ILE A 121 -1.45 -22.61 -2.03
CA ILE A 121 -1.21 -23.04 -0.66
C ILE A 121 -2.53 -23.50 -0.04
N GLU A 122 -2.68 -24.80 0.10
CA GLU A 122 -3.96 -25.43 0.46
C GLU A 122 -4.33 -25.26 1.93
N SER A 123 -3.39 -25.48 2.87
CA SER A 123 -3.72 -25.61 4.29
C SER A 123 -2.89 -24.71 5.20
N PRO A 124 -3.52 -23.99 6.15
CA PRO A 124 -2.81 -23.19 7.14
C PRO A 124 -2.01 -24.04 8.14
N ASP A 125 -2.35 -25.31 8.32
CA ASP A 125 -1.68 -26.18 9.30
C ASP A 125 -0.32 -26.70 8.81
N SER A 126 -0.09 -26.72 7.50
CA SER A 126 1.13 -27.24 6.87
C SER A 126 2.03 -26.17 6.28
N PHE A 127 1.70 -24.89 6.44
CA PHE A 127 2.43 -23.78 5.85
C PHE A 127 2.84 -22.77 6.91
N SER A 128 4.13 -22.64 7.17
CA SER A 128 4.65 -21.76 8.20
C SER A 128 5.05 -20.39 7.64
N TYR A 129 5.27 -19.42 8.54
CA TYR A 129 5.87 -18.14 8.15
C TYR A 129 7.23 -18.33 7.48
N ALA A 130 8.04 -19.29 7.93
CA ALA A 130 9.34 -19.58 7.35
C ALA A 130 9.24 -20.10 5.91
N ASP A 131 8.24 -20.94 5.62
CA ASP A 131 7.97 -21.43 4.26
C ASP A 131 7.57 -20.28 3.35
N PHE A 132 6.66 -19.40 3.81
CA PHE A 132 6.29 -18.19 3.09
C PHE A 132 7.50 -17.29 2.81
N PHE A 133 8.29 -17.03 3.85
CA PHE A 133 9.44 -16.13 3.76
C PHE A 133 10.50 -16.65 2.77
N LYS A 134 10.89 -17.92 2.91
CA LYS A 134 11.95 -18.55 2.07
C LYS A 134 11.46 -18.83 0.65
N GLY A 135 10.20 -19.21 0.48
CA GLY A 135 9.64 -19.63 -0.81
C GLY A 135 9.09 -18.50 -1.68
N TYR A 136 8.56 -17.43 -1.07
CA TYR A 136 7.79 -16.42 -1.81
C TYR A 136 8.25 -14.99 -1.54
N LEU A 137 8.39 -14.60 -0.27
CA LEU A 137 8.72 -13.22 0.10
C LEU A 137 10.14 -12.83 -0.32
N LEU A 138 11.13 -13.68 -0.03
CA LEU A 138 12.54 -13.43 -0.36
C LEU A 138 12.83 -13.64 -1.86
N PRO A 139 12.32 -14.70 -2.54
CA PRO A 139 12.49 -14.85 -3.99
C PRO A 139 11.63 -13.88 -4.82
N ASN A 140 10.70 -13.15 -4.19
CA ASN A 140 9.79 -12.18 -4.81
C ASN A 140 8.88 -12.81 -5.88
N VAL A 141 8.18 -13.90 -5.54
CA VAL A 141 7.29 -14.64 -6.44
C VAL A 141 5.86 -14.76 -5.89
N PRO A 142 4.82 -14.68 -6.75
CA PRO A 142 3.43 -14.67 -6.31
C PRO A 142 2.97 -16.04 -5.81
N CYS A 143 1.99 -16.05 -4.91
CA CYS A 143 1.28 -17.27 -4.51
C CYS A 143 -0.16 -16.96 -4.09
N VAL A 144 -0.97 -18.00 -4.02
CA VAL A 144 -2.36 -17.94 -3.56
C VAL A 144 -2.53 -18.84 -2.36
N PHE A 145 -3.25 -18.34 -1.35
CA PHE A 145 -3.66 -19.13 -0.20
C PHE A 145 -5.13 -19.45 -0.33
N SER A 146 -5.50 -20.67 0.03
CA SER A 146 -6.89 -21.12 0.01
C SER A 146 -7.80 -20.32 0.95
N SER A 147 -9.11 -20.50 0.79
CA SER A 147 -10.11 -19.89 1.68
C SER A 147 -10.05 -20.38 3.14
N ALA A 148 -9.34 -21.48 3.43
CA ALA A 148 -9.15 -21.97 4.79
C ALA A 148 -8.39 -20.96 5.69
N PHE A 149 -7.55 -20.11 5.09
CA PHE A 149 -6.78 -19.10 5.82
C PHE A 149 -7.64 -17.95 6.35
N THR A 150 -8.82 -17.74 5.78
CA THR A 150 -9.69 -16.58 6.06
C THR A 150 -11.06 -16.99 6.62
N GLU A 151 -11.32 -18.29 6.81
CA GLU A 151 -12.60 -18.85 7.27
C GLU A 151 -13.16 -18.15 8.52
N ARG A 152 -12.27 -17.75 9.43
CA ARG A 152 -12.63 -17.12 10.71
C ARG A 152 -12.80 -15.60 10.64
N TRP A 153 -12.61 -14.96 9.50
CA TRP A 153 -12.80 -13.51 9.37
C TRP A 153 -14.26 -13.14 9.55
N GLY A 154 -14.53 -12.02 10.23
CA GLY A 154 -15.92 -11.60 10.45
C GLY A 154 -16.57 -11.03 9.19
N SER A 155 -15.81 -10.41 8.30
CA SER A 155 -16.27 -9.98 6.97
C SER A 155 -16.82 -11.16 6.15
N ARG A 156 -16.14 -12.32 6.18
CA ARG A 156 -16.60 -13.56 5.53
C ARG A 156 -17.95 -14.05 6.04
N ARG A 157 -18.32 -13.71 7.28
CA ARG A 157 -19.60 -14.11 7.90
C ARG A 157 -20.69 -13.06 7.82
N ARG A 158 -20.34 -11.78 7.72
CA ARG A 158 -21.28 -10.66 7.91
C ARG A 158 -21.43 -9.76 6.69
N TRP A 159 -20.48 -9.76 5.77
CA TRP A 159 -20.56 -8.96 4.54
C TRP A 159 -21.05 -9.79 3.35
N VAL A 160 -21.34 -11.06 3.57
CA VAL A 160 -21.69 -12.03 2.54
C VAL A 160 -22.98 -12.74 2.94
N THR A 161 -23.91 -12.84 2.00
CA THR A 161 -25.15 -13.59 2.15
C THR A 161 -24.91 -15.11 2.05
N PRO A 162 -25.88 -15.97 2.43
CA PRO A 162 -25.74 -17.42 2.31
C PRO A 162 -25.48 -17.94 0.89
N ASP A 163 -25.89 -17.20 -0.13
CA ASP A 163 -25.65 -17.47 -1.56
C ASP A 163 -24.31 -16.90 -2.07
N GLY A 164 -23.47 -16.35 -1.20
CA GLY A 164 -22.13 -15.89 -1.54
C GLY A 164 -22.07 -14.50 -2.18
N LYS A 165 -23.14 -13.70 -2.08
CA LYS A 165 -23.23 -12.34 -2.65
C LYS A 165 -22.99 -11.26 -1.58
N PRO A 166 -22.69 -10.01 -1.97
CA PRO A 166 -22.62 -8.89 -1.02
C PRO A 166 -23.89 -8.75 -0.18
N ASP A 167 -23.75 -8.72 1.15
CA ASP A 167 -24.85 -8.41 2.07
C ASP A 167 -25.05 -6.90 2.16
N PHE A 168 -25.82 -6.35 1.21
CA PHE A 168 -26.12 -4.92 1.17
C PHE A 168 -26.90 -4.43 2.39
N GLU A 169 -27.74 -5.26 3.02
CA GLU A 169 -28.49 -4.83 4.21
C GLU A 169 -27.55 -4.61 5.40
N HIS A 170 -26.62 -5.54 5.61
CA HIS A 170 -25.59 -5.39 6.62
C HIS A 170 -24.70 -4.17 6.35
N LEU A 171 -24.23 -4.01 5.10
CA LEU A 171 -23.34 -2.90 4.74
C LEU A 171 -24.04 -1.54 4.92
N LEU A 172 -25.29 -1.40 4.50
CA LEU A 172 -26.07 -0.18 4.68
C LEU A 172 -26.29 0.14 6.16
N ARG A 173 -26.62 -0.86 6.96
CA ARG A 173 -26.90 -0.68 8.41
C ARG A 173 -25.68 -0.19 9.18
N ASN A 174 -24.49 -0.71 8.85
CA ASN A 174 -23.28 -0.46 9.63
C ASN A 174 -22.39 0.64 9.05
N TYR A 175 -22.44 0.85 7.73
CA TYR A 175 -21.51 1.74 7.02
C TYR A 175 -22.20 2.68 6.04
N GLY A 176 -23.53 2.68 5.93
CA GLY A 176 -24.25 3.43 4.89
C GLY A 176 -24.04 4.95 4.91
N ASP A 177 -23.64 5.53 6.04
CA ASP A 177 -23.33 6.96 6.19
C ASP A 177 -21.86 7.31 5.99
N VAL A 178 -21.01 6.32 5.71
CA VAL A 178 -19.58 6.55 5.43
C VAL A 178 -19.41 7.15 4.04
N VAL A 179 -18.58 8.18 3.93
CA VAL A 179 -18.18 8.76 2.64
C VAL A 179 -17.05 7.91 2.06
N VAL A 180 -17.28 7.35 0.89
CA VAL A 180 -16.37 6.40 0.23
C VAL A 180 -15.89 6.92 -1.12
N PRO A 181 -14.62 6.65 -1.49
CA PRO A 181 -14.09 6.91 -2.82
C PRO A 181 -14.60 5.90 -3.85
N VAL A 182 -15.13 6.40 -4.97
CA VAL A 182 -15.73 5.61 -6.04
C VAL A 182 -15.15 6.02 -7.39
N ALA A 183 -14.51 5.09 -8.06
CA ALA A 183 -13.87 5.27 -9.35
C ALA A 183 -14.82 4.91 -10.51
N ASN A 184 -14.79 5.64 -11.62
CA ASN A 184 -15.52 5.26 -12.84
C ASN A 184 -14.63 4.46 -13.80
N CYS A 185 -14.86 3.14 -13.88
CA CYS A 185 -14.14 2.22 -14.76
C CYS A 185 -14.40 2.46 -16.25
N GLY A 186 -15.46 3.19 -16.62
CA GLY A 186 -15.78 3.55 -17.99
C GLY A 186 -15.05 4.80 -18.50
N VAL A 187 -14.30 5.49 -17.65
CA VAL A 187 -13.58 6.72 -17.98
C VAL A 187 -12.10 6.53 -17.68
N GLN A 188 -11.26 6.87 -18.64
CA GLN A 188 -9.81 6.94 -18.49
C GLN A 188 -9.40 8.40 -18.33
N GLU A 189 -8.77 8.73 -17.20
CA GLU A 189 -8.16 10.04 -16.96
C GLU A 189 -6.72 9.83 -16.49
N TYR A 190 -5.75 10.30 -17.28
CA TYR A 190 -4.30 10.14 -17.02
C TYR A 190 -3.86 8.71 -16.64
N ASN A 191 -4.33 7.71 -17.41
CA ASN A 191 -4.08 6.28 -17.16
C ASN A 191 -4.63 5.74 -15.83
N SER A 192 -5.63 6.41 -15.25
CA SER A 192 -6.36 5.95 -14.08
C SER A 192 -7.87 6.11 -14.27
N ASN A 193 -8.64 5.63 -13.30
CA ASN A 193 -10.07 5.87 -13.22
C ASN A 193 -10.33 7.09 -12.33
N PRO A 194 -11.05 8.13 -12.80
CA PRO A 194 -11.37 9.28 -11.98
C PRO A 194 -12.26 8.86 -10.81
N LYS A 195 -12.03 9.48 -9.63
CA LYS A 195 -12.74 9.16 -8.38
C LYS A 195 -13.62 10.32 -7.94
N GLU A 196 -14.82 9.98 -7.48
CA GLU A 196 -15.70 10.87 -6.74
C GLU A 196 -15.92 10.32 -5.33
N HIS A 197 -16.22 11.21 -4.37
CA HIS A 197 -16.60 10.81 -3.02
C HIS A 197 -18.13 10.87 -2.88
N MET A 198 -18.73 9.80 -2.37
CA MET A 198 -20.18 9.73 -2.13
C MET A 198 -20.50 8.91 -0.87
N LEU A 199 -21.72 8.98 -0.36
CA LEU A 199 -22.12 8.11 0.75
C LEU A 199 -22.21 6.66 0.25
N LEU A 200 -21.80 5.71 1.09
CA LEU A 200 -21.87 4.28 0.75
C LEU A 200 -23.30 3.85 0.42
N ARG A 201 -24.32 4.44 1.06
CA ARG A 201 -25.73 4.18 0.71
C ARG A 201 -26.10 4.55 -0.72
N ASP A 202 -25.54 5.65 -1.23
CA ASP A 202 -25.80 6.11 -2.59
C ASP A 202 -25.07 5.19 -3.59
N TYR A 203 -23.85 4.76 -3.23
CA TYR A 203 -23.11 3.77 -4.01
C TYR A 203 -23.82 2.42 -4.07
N ILE A 204 -24.31 1.91 -2.93
CA ILE A 204 -25.07 0.64 -2.87
C ILE A 204 -26.38 0.75 -3.64
N SER A 205 -27.05 1.91 -3.60
CA SER A 205 -28.27 2.15 -4.40
C SER A 205 -27.94 2.06 -5.89
N TYR A 206 -26.88 2.74 -6.34
CA TYR A 206 -26.36 2.61 -7.70
C TYR A 206 -26.05 1.14 -8.06
N TRP A 207 -25.39 0.40 -7.16
CA TRP A 207 -24.99 -0.98 -7.41
C TRP A 207 -26.22 -1.89 -7.59
N LYS A 208 -27.24 -1.74 -6.74
CA LYS A 208 -28.52 -2.45 -6.89
C LYS A 208 -29.20 -2.14 -8.22
N ASP A 209 -29.26 -0.87 -8.61
CA ASP A 209 -29.84 -0.45 -9.88
C ASP A 209 -29.04 -0.98 -11.08
N TYR A 210 -27.71 -0.99 -10.98
CA TYR A 210 -26.81 -1.55 -12.00
C TYR A 210 -27.09 -3.03 -12.25
N ILE A 211 -27.28 -3.82 -11.18
CA ILE A 211 -27.64 -5.24 -11.27
C ILE A 211 -29.02 -5.39 -11.93
N GLN A 212 -30.03 -4.63 -11.49
CA GLN A 212 -31.39 -4.67 -12.06
C GLN A 212 -31.42 -4.27 -13.54
N GLY A 213 -30.54 -3.36 -13.95
CA GLY A 213 -30.34 -2.92 -15.32
C GLY A 213 -29.54 -3.89 -16.21
N GLY A 214 -29.23 -5.10 -15.72
CA GLY A 214 -28.45 -6.09 -16.49
C GLY A 214 -26.96 -5.76 -16.56
N TYR A 215 -26.39 -5.23 -15.47
CA TYR A 215 -25.01 -4.74 -15.38
C TYR A 215 -24.72 -3.61 -16.37
N SER A 216 -25.64 -2.63 -16.44
CA SER A 216 -25.52 -1.43 -17.25
C SER A 216 -26.11 -0.22 -16.54
N SER A 217 -25.49 0.94 -16.70
CA SER A 217 -25.99 2.21 -16.16
C SER A 217 -25.45 3.40 -16.97
N PRO A 218 -26.25 4.46 -17.15
CA PRO A 218 -25.77 5.69 -17.77
C PRO A 218 -24.66 6.38 -16.97
N ARG A 219 -24.49 6.06 -15.67
CA ARG A 219 -23.36 6.56 -14.86
C ARG A 219 -22.04 5.86 -15.16
N GLY A 220 -22.04 4.82 -15.99
CA GLY A 220 -20.89 3.96 -16.25
C GLY A 220 -20.77 2.83 -15.22
N CYS A 221 -19.60 2.19 -15.18
CA CYS A 221 -19.26 1.09 -14.27
C CYS A 221 -18.47 1.66 -13.09
N LEU A 222 -19.10 1.79 -11.91
CA LEU A 222 -18.50 2.44 -10.75
C LEU A 222 -17.92 1.40 -9.78
N TYR A 223 -16.69 1.63 -9.34
CA TYR A 223 -15.93 0.76 -8.46
C TYR A 223 -15.46 1.51 -7.21
N LEU A 224 -15.95 1.13 -6.04
CA LEU A 224 -15.39 1.62 -4.77
C LEU A 224 -13.99 1.03 -4.58
N LYS A 225 -12.98 1.92 -4.52
CA LYS A 225 -11.56 1.57 -4.36
C LYS A 225 -10.93 2.49 -3.34
N ASP A 226 -10.03 1.96 -2.51
CA ASP A 226 -9.24 2.72 -1.52
C ASP A 226 -10.07 3.27 -0.36
N TRP A 227 -11.06 2.50 0.11
CA TRP A 227 -11.74 2.84 1.36
C TRP A 227 -10.92 2.40 2.58
N HIS A 228 -10.39 3.38 3.31
CA HIS A 228 -9.58 3.22 4.52
C HIS A 228 -10.42 2.94 5.78
N LEU A 229 -11.02 1.76 5.87
CA LEU A 229 -11.89 1.43 7.01
C LEU A 229 -11.16 1.44 8.36
N CYS A 230 -9.89 1.01 8.37
CA CYS A 230 -9.10 0.87 9.61
C CYS A 230 -8.81 2.22 10.27
N ARG A 231 -8.71 3.30 9.48
CA ARG A 231 -8.58 4.67 9.98
C ARG A 231 -9.87 5.19 10.61
N ASP A 232 -11.01 4.92 9.97
CA ASP A 232 -12.28 5.52 10.35
C ASP A 232 -13.04 4.69 11.43
N SER A 233 -12.66 3.43 11.65
CA SER A 233 -13.32 2.52 12.59
C SER A 233 -12.45 1.32 13.01
N SER A 234 -12.84 0.63 14.10
CA SER A 234 -12.16 -0.62 14.49
C SER A 234 -12.39 -1.72 13.45
N ALA A 235 -11.30 -2.25 12.91
CA ALA A 235 -11.31 -3.40 12.00
C ALA A 235 -11.23 -4.76 12.73
N GLU A 236 -11.21 -4.79 14.07
CA GLU A 236 -11.00 -6.01 14.86
C GLU A 236 -12.02 -7.11 14.54
N ASP A 237 -13.27 -6.72 14.29
CA ASP A 237 -14.31 -7.66 13.92
C ASP A 237 -14.25 -8.04 12.44
N VAL A 238 -13.65 -7.24 11.58
CA VAL A 238 -13.69 -7.41 10.12
C VAL A 238 -12.74 -8.53 9.68
N PHE A 239 -11.46 -8.43 10.06
CA PHE A 239 -10.45 -9.41 9.68
C PHE A 239 -9.36 -9.51 10.75
N THR A 240 -8.52 -10.54 10.64
CA THR A 240 -7.32 -10.67 11.45
C THR A 240 -6.11 -10.71 10.53
N LEU A 241 -5.11 -9.85 10.76
CA LEU A 241 -3.89 -9.81 9.97
C LEU A 241 -3.17 -11.18 10.03
N PRO A 242 -3.02 -11.89 8.90
CA PRO A 242 -2.29 -13.16 8.87
C PRO A 242 -0.82 -12.97 9.25
N VAL A 243 -0.24 -13.97 9.92
CA VAL A 243 1.18 -13.95 10.34
C VAL A 243 2.14 -13.75 9.17
N TYR A 244 1.79 -14.21 7.97
CA TYR A 244 2.58 -14.07 6.75
C TYR A 244 2.88 -12.60 6.40
N PHE A 245 2.00 -11.69 6.82
CA PHE A 245 2.07 -10.27 6.49
C PHE A 245 2.30 -9.40 7.72
N SER A 246 2.73 -9.97 8.85
CA SER A 246 2.85 -9.24 10.11
C SER A 246 4.10 -8.35 10.20
N SER A 247 5.07 -8.50 9.30
CA SER A 247 6.19 -7.57 9.17
C SER A 247 5.80 -6.47 8.18
N ASP A 248 4.93 -5.58 8.63
CA ASP A 248 4.30 -4.53 7.83
C ASP A 248 4.82 -3.16 8.24
N TRP A 249 6.00 -2.79 7.74
CA TRP A 249 6.66 -1.56 8.17
C TRP A 249 5.92 -0.32 7.69
N LEU A 250 5.23 -0.41 6.55
CA LEU A 250 4.48 0.71 5.97
C LEU A 250 3.36 1.12 6.93
N ASN A 251 2.52 0.17 7.33
CA ASN A 251 1.46 0.49 8.25
C ASN A 251 1.96 0.69 9.69
N GLU A 252 3.06 0.06 10.11
CA GLU A 252 3.70 0.38 11.39
C GLU A 252 4.08 1.86 11.52
N TYR A 253 4.58 2.45 10.42
CA TYR A 253 4.94 3.87 10.34
C TYR A 253 3.69 4.75 10.42
N TRP A 254 2.68 4.47 9.60
CA TRP A 254 1.48 5.29 9.59
C TRP A 254 0.65 5.18 10.87
N ASP A 255 0.58 4.00 11.48
CA ASP A 255 0.00 3.80 12.81
C ASP A 255 0.76 4.60 13.88
N ALA A 256 2.08 4.82 13.72
CA ALA A 256 2.87 5.62 14.65
C ALA A 256 2.51 7.11 14.58
N LEU A 257 2.15 7.57 13.38
CA LEU A 257 1.83 8.97 13.11
C LEU A 257 0.33 9.26 13.33
N ASP A 258 -0.53 8.24 13.26
CA ASP A 258 -1.99 8.36 13.35
C ASP A 258 -2.56 9.30 12.27
N VAL A 259 -2.01 9.19 11.03
CA VAL A 259 -2.37 10.06 9.90
C VAL A 259 -3.05 9.31 8.75
N ASP A 260 -2.57 8.12 8.41
CA ASP A 260 -3.04 7.38 7.23
C ASP A 260 -2.92 5.86 7.41
N ASP A 261 -3.32 5.08 6.41
CA ASP A 261 -3.02 3.66 6.30
C ASP A 261 -2.90 3.20 4.84
N TYR A 262 -2.38 1.99 4.64
CA TYR A 262 -2.35 1.30 3.36
C TYR A 262 -3.20 0.01 3.45
N ARG A 263 -4.41 0.15 4.01
CA ARG A 263 -5.34 -0.93 4.31
C ARG A 263 -6.72 -0.59 3.74
N PHE A 264 -7.03 -1.20 2.61
CA PHE A 264 -8.10 -0.75 1.76
C PHE A 264 -9.21 -1.80 1.63
N ILE A 265 -10.44 -1.31 1.54
CA ILE A 265 -11.57 -2.07 1.02
C ILE A 265 -11.82 -1.67 -0.42
N TYR A 266 -12.06 -2.69 -1.22
CA TYR A 266 -12.49 -2.58 -2.60
C TYR A 266 -13.81 -3.32 -2.74
N MET A 267 -14.80 -2.72 -3.39
CA MET A 267 -16.03 -3.43 -3.72
C MET A 267 -16.72 -2.84 -4.93
N GLY A 268 -17.32 -3.69 -5.75
CA GLY A 268 -18.10 -3.22 -6.88
C GLY A 268 -18.69 -4.35 -7.72
N PRO A 269 -19.57 -3.97 -8.66
CA PRO A 269 -20.26 -4.93 -9.49
C PRO A 269 -19.34 -5.69 -10.43
N THR A 270 -19.85 -6.78 -10.98
CA THR A 270 -19.26 -7.47 -12.14
C THR A 270 -18.85 -6.46 -13.22
N GLY A 271 -17.65 -6.64 -13.79
CA GLY A 271 -17.10 -5.77 -14.84
C GLY A 271 -16.27 -4.59 -14.33
N THR A 272 -16.28 -4.32 -13.02
CA THR A 272 -15.32 -3.40 -12.42
C THR A 272 -13.90 -3.94 -12.48
N TRP A 273 -12.90 -3.08 -12.67
CA TRP A 273 -11.53 -3.51 -12.90
C TRP A 273 -10.50 -2.46 -12.47
N SER A 274 -9.24 -2.88 -12.32
CA SER A 274 -8.09 -2.03 -12.05
C SER A 274 -7.09 -2.10 -13.21
N PRO A 275 -6.71 -0.94 -13.79
CA PRO A 275 -5.73 -0.83 -14.88
C PRO A 275 -4.38 -1.46 -14.56
N PHE A 276 -3.57 -1.64 -15.60
CA PHE A 276 -2.23 -2.18 -15.47
C PHE A 276 -1.30 -1.24 -14.68
N HIS A 277 -0.79 -1.71 -13.54
CA HIS A 277 0.08 -0.93 -12.66
C HIS A 277 0.97 -1.85 -11.80
N ALA A 278 1.97 -1.28 -11.15
CA ALA A 278 2.61 -1.90 -10.00
C ALA A 278 2.26 -1.10 -8.75
N ASP A 279 2.30 -1.75 -7.59
CA ASP A 279 2.01 -1.06 -6.33
C ASP A 279 3.01 0.06 -6.02
N ILE A 280 2.50 1.15 -5.41
CA ILE A 280 3.30 2.29 -4.98
C ILE A 280 4.44 1.85 -4.03
N PHE A 281 5.54 2.60 -4.03
CA PHE A 281 6.78 2.26 -3.32
C PHE A 281 7.43 0.94 -3.76
N ARG A 282 6.92 0.31 -4.83
CA ARG A 282 7.23 -1.09 -5.15
C ARG A 282 6.97 -1.98 -3.93
N SER A 283 5.94 -1.65 -3.16
CA SER A 283 5.51 -2.41 -1.98
C SER A 283 5.11 -3.83 -2.38
N PHE A 284 5.04 -4.70 -1.38
CA PHE A 284 4.25 -5.90 -1.48
C PHE A 284 2.77 -5.55 -1.34
N SER A 285 1.90 -6.38 -1.88
CA SER A 285 0.46 -6.30 -1.63
C SER A 285 -0.15 -7.68 -1.40
N TRP A 286 -1.28 -7.70 -0.71
CA TRP A 286 -2.09 -8.90 -0.54
C TRP A 286 -3.54 -8.51 -0.73
N SER A 287 -4.30 -9.39 -1.37
CA SER A 287 -5.74 -9.21 -1.56
C SER A 287 -6.47 -10.45 -1.12
N VAL A 288 -7.40 -10.30 -0.17
CA VAL A 288 -8.37 -11.35 0.19
C VAL A 288 -9.69 -11.03 -0.47
N ASN A 289 -10.18 -11.95 -1.29
CA ASN A 289 -11.48 -11.80 -1.94
C ASN A 289 -12.58 -12.28 -1.00
N ILE A 290 -13.36 -11.39 -0.40
CA ILE A 290 -14.38 -11.77 0.59
C ILE A 290 -15.55 -12.50 -0.08
N CYS A 291 -15.99 -12.02 -1.25
CA CYS A 291 -16.98 -12.66 -2.11
C CYS A 291 -16.73 -12.29 -3.59
N GLY A 292 -17.39 -13.00 -4.51
CA GLY A 292 -17.19 -12.84 -5.94
C GLY A 292 -15.94 -13.55 -6.47
N ARG A 293 -15.46 -13.12 -7.63
CA ARG A 293 -14.33 -13.75 -8.35
C ARG A 293 -13.50 -12.70 -9.06
N LYS A 294 -12.18 -12.83 -9.03
CA LYS A 294 -11.27 -11.89 -9.69
C LYS A 294 -10.33 -12.57 -10.65
N LYS A 295 -10.15 -11.99 -11.84
CA LYS A 295 -9.11 -12.39 -12.80
C LYS A 295 -7.92 -11.46 -12.70
N TRP A 296 -6.75 -12.02 -12.45
CA TRP A 296 -5.47 -11.34 -12.35
C TRP A 296 -4.60 -11.65 -13.57
N PHE A 297 -3.90 -10.64 -14.05
CA PHE A 297 -2.81 -10.75 -15.03
C PHE A 297 -1.55 -10.24 -14.36
N PHE A 298 -0.52 -11.07 -14.21
CA PHE A 298 0.75 -10.71 -13.57
C PHE A 298 1.89 -10.72 -14.57
N PHE A 299 2.73 -9.70 -14.49
CA PHE A 299 3.99 -9.59 -15.23
C PHE A 299 5.13 -9.41 -14.22
N PRO A 300 6.18 -10.24 -14.30
CA PRO A 300 7.33 -10.11 -13.42
C PRO A 300 8.07 -8.78 -13.71
N PRO A 301 8.76 -8.21 -12.70
CA PRO A 301 9.50 -6.96 -12.87
C PRO A 301 10.46 -7.01 -14.06
N GLY A 302 10.44 -5.96 -14.88
CA GLY A 302 11.20 -5.82 -16.12
C GLY A 302 10.45 -6.28 -17.38
N GLN A 303 9.39 -7.09 -17.29
CA GLN A 303 8.61 -7.46 -18.48
C GLN A 303 7.70 -6.34 -18.98
N GLU A 304 7.33 -5.39 -18.11
CA GLU A 304 6.58 -4.19 -18.47
C GLU A 304 7.32 -3.32 -19.49
N GLU A 305 8.66 -3.36 -19.52
CA GLU A 305 9.46 -2.55 -20.46
C GLU A 305 9.20 -2.95 -21.91
N ALA A 306 8.98 -4.25 -22.15
CA ALA A 306 8.58 -4.75 -23.46
C ALA A 306 7.13 -4.39 -23.84
N LEU A 307 6.33 -3.93 -22.87
CA LEU A 307 4.97 -3.47 -23.08
C LEU A 307 4.87 -1.96 -23.29
N ARG A 308 5.96 -1.20 -23.22
CA ARG A 308 5.91 0.24 -23.48
C ARG A 308 5.52 0.55 -24.92
N ASP A 309 4.72 1.59 -25.08
CA ASP A 309 4.42 2.14 -26.39
C ASP A 309 5.61 2.93 -26.97
N CYS A 310 5.47 3.40 -28.21
CA CYS A 310 6.50 4.18 -28.90
C CYS A 310 6.78 5.56 -28.26
N HIS A 311 5.95 5.99 -27.29
CA HIS A 311 6.13 7.20 -26.49
C HIS A 311 6.71 6.91 -25.10
N GLY A 312 7.00 5.64 -24.78
CA GLY A 312 7.52 5.19 -23.50
C GLY A 312 6.45 4.97 -22.42
N GLY A 313 5.16 5.11 -22.75
CA GLY A 313 4.04 4.87 -21.85
C GLY A 313 3.74 3.39 -21.65
N LEU A 314 3.33 2.99 -20.44
CA LEU A 314 2.79 1.66 -20.19
C LEU A 314 1.34 1.56 -20.68
N PRO A 315 0.88 0.37 -21.11
CA PRO A 315 -0.50 0.20 -21.56
C PRO A 315 -1.46 0.37 -20.40
N TYR A 316 -2.61 0.98 -20.66
CA TYR A 316 -3.69 1.10 -19.67
C TYR A 316 -4.41 -0.24 -19.44
N ASP A 317 -4.65 -0.98 -20.54
CA ASP A 317 -5.26 -2.30 -20.55
C ASP A 317 -4.38 -3.31 -21.30
N VAL A 318 -3.81 -4.29 -20.59
CA VAL A 318 -2.94 -5.33 -21.19
C VAL A 318 -3.68 -6.35 -22.05
N THR A 319 -5.02 -6.32 -22.03
CA THR A 319 -5.87 -7.16 -22.90
C THR A 319 -6.32 -6.44 -24.16
N SER A 320 -5.99 -5.15 -24.30
CA SER A 320 -6.40 -4.34 -25.46
C SER A 320 -5.81 -4.89 -26.76
N PRO A 321 -6.62 -5.00 -27.84
CA PRO A 321 -6.11 -5.34 -29.17
C PRO A 321 -5.05 -4.37 -29.70
N ALA A 322 -4.97 -3.16 -29.15
CA ALA A 322 -3.94 -2.17 -29.51
C ALA A 322 -2.52 -2.69 -29.28
N LEU A 323 -2.32 -3.60 -28.32
CA LEU A 323 -1.01 -4.23 -28.08
C LEU A 323 -0.52 -5.06 -29.29
N LEU A 324 -1.39 -5.40 -30.24
CA LEU A 324 -1.02 -6.11 -31.47
C LEU A 324 -0.47 -5.17 -32.56
N ASP A 325 -0.65 -3.86 -32.46
CA ASP A 325 -0.06 -2.91 -33.41
C ASP A 325 1.45 -2.76 -33.11
N SER A 326 2.28 -3.39 -33.94
CA SER A 326 3.74 -3.37 -33.79
C SER A 326 4.36 -1.98 -33.98
N ARG A 327 3.63 -0.99 -34.52
CA ARG A 327 4.10 0.39 -34.60
C ARG A 327 3.90 1.12 -33.27
N LEU A 328 2.80 0.81 -32.58
CA LEU A 328 2.51 1.37 -31.27
C LEU A 328 3.32 0.66 -30.18
N TYR A 329 3.41 -0.67 -30.22
CA TYR A 329 4.12 -1.48 -29.23
C TYR A 329 5.23 -2.33 -29.88
N PRO A 330 6.37 -1.71 -30.26
CA PRO A 330 7.41 -2.36 -31.07
C PRO A 330 8.10 -3.53 -30.34
N MET A 331 8.17 -3.48 -29.01
CA MET A 331 8.86 -4.47 -28.19
C MET A 331 7.95 -5.59 -27.67
N ARG A 332 6.64 -5.55 -27.93
CA ARG A 332 5.64 -6.49 -27.39
C ARG A 332 5.94 -7.96 -27.68
N LYS A 333 6.61 -8.27 -28.80
CA LYS A 333 7.04 -9.63 -29.16
C LYS A 333 8.10 -10.23 -28.22
N HIS A 334 8.76 -9.39 -27.42
CA HIS A 334 9.76 -9.79 -26.43
C HIS A 334 9.17 -9.98 -25.03
N CYS A 335 7.91 -9.60 -24.83
CA CYS A 335 7.19 -9.83 -23.58
C CYS A 335 6.65 -11.26 -23.54
N SER A 336 6.76 -11.92 -22.39
CA SER A 336 6.11 -13.23 -22.20
C SER A 336 4.62 -13.03 -21.98
N PRO A 337 3.78 -14.06 -22.19
CA PRO A 337 2.40 -14.03 -21.75
C PRO A 337 2.30 -13.76 -20.24
N PRO A 338 1.26 -13.05 -19.78
CA PRO A 338 1.03 -12.86 -18.35
C PRO A 338 0.85 -14.19 -17.63
N LEU A 339 1.21 -14.23 -16.35
CA LEU A 339 0.69 -15.25 -15.44
C LEU A 339 -0.78 -14.89 -15.14
N GLU A 340 -1.69 -15.74 -15.59
CA GLU A 340 -3.12 -15.57 -15.32
C GLU A 340 -3.54 -16.37 -14.08
N LEU A 341 -4.34 -15.73 -13.24
CA LEU A 341 -4.90 -16.34 -12.04
C LEU A 341 -6.37 -15.95 -11.91
N THR A 342 -7.25 -16.89 -11.57
CA THR A 342 -8.58 -16.58 -11.06
C THR A 342 -8.60 -16.81 -9.55
N GLN A 343 -8.87 -15.75 -8.80
CA GLN A 343 -9.00 -15.76 -7.35
C GLN A 343 -10.47 -15.97 -6.99
N GLU A 344 -10.75 -17.03 -6.25
CA GLU A 344 -12.08 -17.40 -5.79
C GLU A 344 -12.42 -16.78 -4.42
N ALA A 345 -13.67 -16.91 -3.99
CA ALA A 345 -14.14 -16.34 -2.74
C ALA A 345 -13.44 -16.97 -1.51
N GLY A 346 -12.75 -16.13 -0.76
CA GLY A 346 -12.04 -16.42 0.49
C GLY A 346 -10.55 -16.55 0.29
N GLU A 347 -10.11 -16.72 -0.95
CA GLU A 347 -8.70 -16.87 -1.28
C GLU A 347 -7.94 -15.57 -1.12
N MET A 348 -6.65 -15.72 -0.86
CA MET A 348 -5.72 -14.63 -0.63
C MET A 348 -4.61 -14.67 -1.66
N VAL A 349 -4.39 -13.58 -2.37
CA VAL A 349 -3.30 -13.45 -3.35
C VAL A 349 -2.17 -12.65 -2.72
N PHE A 350 -0.95 -13.16 -2.81
CA PHE A 350 0.28 -12.39 -2.55
C PHE A 350 0.79 -11.77 -3.85
N VAL A 351 0.91 -10.45 -3.86
CA VAL A 351 1.46 -9.63 -4.95
C VAL A 351 2.88 -9.22 -4.57
N PRO A 352 3.91 -9.71 -5.28
CA PRO A 352 5.28 -9.40 -4.94
C PRO A 352 5.72 -8.00 -5.40
N SER A 353 6.82 -7.51 -4.84
CA SER A 353 7.38 -6.19 -5.07
C SER A 353 7.69 -5.97 -6.55
N GLY A 354 7.12 -4.90 -7.12
CA GLY A 354 7.37 -4.47 -8.50
C GLY A 354 6.69 -5.30 -9.59
N TRP A 355 5.88 -6.30 -9.23
CA TRP A 355 5.10 -7.05 -10.21
C TRP A 355 3.98 -6.18 -10.78
N HIS A 356 4.04 -5.88 -12.07
CA HIS A 356 2.96 -5.17 -12.73
C HIS A 356 1.77 -6.11 -12.93
N HIS A 357 0.58 -5.62 -12.68
CA HIS A 357 -0.61 -6.43 -12.70
C HIS A 357 -1.88 -5.64 -13.08
N GLN A 358 -2.86 -6.38 -13.57
CA GLN A 358 -4.20 -5.89 -13.92
C GLN A 358 -5.25 -6.85 -13.34
N VAL A 359 -6.36 -6.31 -12.86
CA VAL A 359 -7.37 -7.10 -12.13
C VAL A 359 -8.78 -6.80 -12.63
N HIS A 360 -9.55 -7.83 -12.93
CA HIS A 360 -10.95 -7.73 -13.36
C HIS A 360 -11.86 -8.47 -12.38
N ASN A 361 -12.91 -7.82 -11.89
CA ASN A 361 -13.94 -8.47 -11.08
C ASN A 361 -14.93 -9.17 -12.03
N LEU A 362 -14.92 -10.51 -12.02
CA LEU A 362 -15.78 -11.36 -12.84
C LEU A 362 -17.19 -11.50 -12.27
N GLU A 363 -17.37 -11.17 -11.00
CA GLU A 363 -18.65 -11.16 -10.28
C GLU A 363 -18.73 -9.94 -9.35
N ASP A 364 -19.91 -9.67 -8.79
CA ASP A 364 -20.09 -8.73 -7.67
C ASP A 364 -19.15 -9.09 -6.53
N THR A 365 -18.23 -8.19 -6.21
CA THR A 365 -17.03 -8.51 -5.43
C THR A 365 -16.84 -7.54 -4.28
N ILE A 366 -16.40 -8.07 -3.14
CA ILE A 366 -15.81 -7.30 -2.03
C ILE A 366 -14.45 -7.91 -1.73
N SER A 367 -13.40 -7.10 -1.57
CA SER A 367 -12.09 -7.55 -1.13
C SER A 367 -11.46 -6.61 -0.11
N ILE A 368 -10.53 -7.17 0.65
CA ILE A 368 -9.66 -6.44 1.57
C ILE A 368 -8.25 -6.54 1.05
N ASN A 369 -7.57 -5.40 0.94
CA ASN A 369 -6.27 -5.27 0.32
C ASN A 369 -5.33 -4.49 1.24
N HIS A 370 -4.09 -4.95 1.40
CA HIS A 370 -3.08 -4.19 2.12
C HIS A 370 -1.81 -4.10 1.30
N ASN A 371 -1.15 -2.94 1.35
CA ASN A 371 0.21 -2.77 0.87
C ASN A 371 1.17 -2.72 2.06
N TRP A 372 2.34 -3.33 1.92
CA TRP A 372 3.39 -3.27 2.94
C TRP A 372 4.80 -3.31 2.39
N VAL A 373 5.73 -2.82 3.20
CA VAL A 373 7.18 -2.88 2.97
C VAL A 373 7.81 -3.59 4.16
N ASN A 374 8.93 -4.28 3.92
CA ASN A 374 9.79 -4.81 4.98
C ASN A 374 11.25 -4.95 4.52
N GLY A 375 12.06 -5.63 5.33
CA GLY A 375 13.48 -5.83 5.06
C GLY A 375 13.78 -6.55 3.74
N CYS A 376 12.81 -7.22 3.11
CA CYS A 376 13.00 -7.88 1.82
C CYS A 376 12.96 -6.90 0.63
N ASN A 377 12.15 -5.84 0.70
CA ASN A 377 11.93 -4.90 -0.40
C ASN A 377 12.23 -3.43 -0.05
N LEU A 378 12.78 -3.13 1.15
CA LEU A 378 13.13 -1.77 1.53
C LEU A 378 14.08 -1.09 0.52
N ALA A 379 15.07 -1.82 -0.01
CA ALA A 379 15.97 -1.29 -1.02
C ALA A 379 15.25 -0.94 -2.34
N ASN A 380 14.19 -1.69 -2.69
CA ASN A 380 13.37 -1.39 -3.87
C ASN A 380 12.58 -0.10 -3.68
N MET A 381 12.03 0.13 -2.48
CA MET A 381 11.37 1.39 -2.12
C MET A 381 12.34 2.55 -2.20
N TRP A 382 13.55 2.42 -1.64
CA TRP A 382 14.57 3.46 -1.74
C TRP A 382 14.96 3.75 -3.20
N HIS A 383 15.12 2.70 -4.03
CA HIS A 383 15.41 2.88 -5.45
C HIS A 383 14.28 3.59 -6.20
N PHE A 384 13.03 3.25 -5.90
CA PHE A 384 11.86 3.90 -6.44
C PHE A 384 11.86 5.40 -6.09
N LEU A 385 12.06 5.76 -4.82
CA LEU A 385 12.10 7.16 -4.39
C LEU A 385 13.21 7.96 -5.11
N GLN A 386 14.39 7.36 -5.34
CA GLN A 386 15.44 7.98 -6.15
C GLN A 386 15.05 8.14 -7.63
N GLN A 387 14.26 7.23 -8.19
CA GLN A 387 13.73 7.38 -9.56
C GLN A 387 12.69 8.50 -9.63
N GLU A 388 11.78 8.58 -8.66
CA GLU A 388 10.75 9.61 -8.59
C GLU A 388 11.37 11.01 -8.45
N LEU A 389 12.36 11.18 -7.56
CA LEU A 389 13.06 12.46 -7.44
C LEU A 389 13.76 12.85 -8.75
N ARG A 390 14.42 11.89 -9.41
CA ARG A 390 15.06 12.13 -10.71
C ARG A 390 14.06 12.51 -11.80
N ALA A 391 12.89 11.87 -11.83
CA ALA A 391 11.83 12.21 -12.77
C ALA A 391 11.37 13.66 -12.54
N VAL A 392 11.07 14.03 -11.28
CA VAL A 392 10.70 15.42 -10.93
C VAL A 392 11.80 16.39 -11.36
N GLN A 393 13.06 16.12 -11.03
CA GLN A 393 14.20 16.95 -11.39
C GLN A 393 14.39 17.11 -12.91
N GLN A 394 14.03 16.10 -13.71
CA GLN A 394 14.05 16.17 -15.17
C GLN A 394 12.91 17.04 -15.69
N GLU A 395 11.69 16.82 -15.19
CA GLU A 395 10.51 17.61 -15.57
C GLU A 395 10.68 19.10 -15.27
N VAL A 396 11.28 19.44 -14.12
CA VAL A 396 11.46 20.84 -13.70
C VAL A 396 12.85 21.40 -14.00
N SER A 397 13.61 20.73 -14.89
CA SER A 397 15.02 21.06 -15.14
C SER A 397 15.24 22.45 -15.74
N GLU A 398 14.30 22.98 -16.53
CA GLU A 398 14.42 24.29 -17.17
C GLU A 398 14.48 25.47 -16.16
N TRP A 399 13.96 25.25 -14.94
CA TRP A 399 13.95 26.27 -13.88
C TRP A 399 15.10 26.12 -12.87
N ARG A 400 16.04 25.19 -13.11
CA ARG A 400 17.10 24.86 -12.14
C ARG A 400 17.91 26.08 -11.71
N ASP A 401 18.29 26.94 -12.65
CA ASP A 401 19.17 28.08 -12.40
C ASP A 401 18.41 29.36 -12.02
N THR A 402 17.09 29.38 -12.20
CA THR A 402 16.25 30.57 -12.01
C THR A 402 15.33 30.49 -10.80
N MET A 403 15.02 29.28 -10.33
CA MET A 403 14.20 29.02 -9.14
C MET A 403 15.10 28.94 -7.89
N PRO A 404 14.96 29.86 -6.92
CA PRO A 404 15.60 29.71 -5.61
C PRO A 404 15.17 28.39 -4.96
N ASP A 405 16.07 27.73 -4.24
CA ASP A 405 15.79 26.47 -3.53
C ASP A 405 15.17 25.38 -4.41
N TRP A 406 15.55 25.32 -5.70
CA TRP A 406 15.03 24.36 -6.68
C TRP A 406 15.02 22.90 -6.17
N HIS A 407 16.06 22.49 -5.42
CA HIS A 407 16.11 21.15 -4.83
C HIS A 407 15.02 20.91 -3.77
N HIS A 408 14.71 21.90 -2.95
CA HIS A 408 13.61 21.83 -2.00
C HIS A 408 12.26 21.72 -2.73
N HIS A 409 12.06 22.53 -3.78
CA HIS A 409 10.86 22.43 -4.61
C HIS A 409 10.72 21.06 -5.28
N CYS A 410 11.81 20.43 -5.72
CA CYS A 410 11.79 19.05 -6.21
C CYS A 410 11.28 18.08 -5.14
N GLN A 411 11.70 18.22 -3.88
CA GLN A 411 11.22 17.38 -2.77
C GLN A 411 9.72 17.62 -2.48
N VAL A 412 9.24 18.87 -2.57
CA VAL A 412 7.81 19.21 -2.39
C VAL A 412 6.95 18.59 -3.50
N ILE A 413 7.40 18.66 -4.75
CA ILE A 413 6.70 18.05 -5.89
C ILE A 413 6.72 16.52 -5.76
N MET A 414 7.89 15.94 -5.47
CA MET A 414 8.04 14.50 -5.24
C MET A 414 7.09 14.00 -4.14
N ARG A 415 7.00 14.72 -3.02
CA ARG A 415 6.06 14.39 -1.92
C ARG A 415 4.62 14.30 -2.41
N SER A 416 4.22 15.23 -3.27
CA SER A 416 2.86 15.29 -3.81
C SER A 416 2.59 14.17 -4.82
N CYS A 417 3.60 13.71 -5.56
CA CYS A 417 3.47 12.65 -6.57
C CYS A 417 3.60 11.23 -5.99
N SER A 418 4.51 11.05 -5.02
CA SER A 418 4.89 9.73 -4.49
C SER A 418 4.37 9.48 -3.07
N GLY A 419 3.78 10.48 -2.42
CA GLY A 419 3.22 10.39 -1.07
C GLY A 419 4.22 10.71 0.05
N ILE A 420 5.51 10.52 -0.18
CA ILE A 420 6.58 10.88 0.78
C ILE A 420 7.79 11.48 0.06
N ASN A 421 8.55 12.32 0.74
CA ASN A 421 9.86 12.79 0.28
C ASN A 421 11.02 12.06 0.99
N PHE A 422 12.26 12.47 0.71
CA PHE A 422 13.44 11.86 1.33
C PHE A 422 13.52 12.07 2.86
N GLU A 423 13.04 13.21 3.38
CA GLU A 423 12.96 13.47 4.81
C GLU A 423 11.97 12.50 5.50
N GLU A 424 10.77 12.35 4.94
CA GLU A 424 9.77 11.41 5.44
C GLU A 424 10.25 9.96 5.32
N PHE A 425 11.03 9.62 4.29
CA PHE A 425 11.68 8.31 4.19
C PHE A 425 12.71 8.08 5.30
N TYR A 426 13.50 9.08 5.70
CA TYR A 426 14.36 8.95 6.88
C TYR A 426 13.55 8.71 8.15
N HIS A 427 12.47 9.48 8.36
CA HIS A 427 11.59 9.28 9.51
C HIS A 427 10.94 7.89 9.53
N PHE A 428 10.60 7.35 8.36
CA PHE A 428 10.16 5.97 8.20
C PHE A 428 11.23 4.98 8.69
N LEU A 429 12.48 5.10 8.21
CA LEU A 429 13.58 4.24 8.65
C LEU A 429 13.83 4.35 10.16
N LYS A 430 13.82 5.57 10.69
CA LYS A 430 14.01 5.87 12.12
C LYS A 430 12.97 5.16 12.99
N ILE A 431 11.68 5.30 12.69
CA ILE A 431 10.60 4.69 13.48
C ILE A 431 10.75 3.17 13.52
N ILE A 432 11.05 2.55 12.37
CA ILE A 432 11.26 1.10 12.30
C ILE A 432 12.50 0.71 13.11
N ALA A 433 13.63 1.40 12.91
CA ALA A 433 14.88 1.16 13.63
C ALA A 433 14.68 1.20 15.15
N GLU A 434 14.11 2.28 15.69
CA GLU A 434 13.89 2.46 17.12
C GLU A 434 13.00 1.35 17.70
N ARG A 435 11.92 0.97 17.00
CA ARG A 435 11.06 -0.14 17.42
C ARG A 435 11.82 -1.46 17.48
N ARG A 436 12.68 -1.76 16.50
CA ARG A 436 13.47 -3.01 16.50
C ARG A 436 14.57 -2.99 17.56
N LEU A 437 15.24 -1.87 17.77
CA LEU A 437 16.21 -1.69 18.85
C LEU A 437 15.58 -1.92 20.22
N LEU A 438 14.38 -1.37 20.46
CA LEU A 438 13.62 -1.61 21.69
C LEU A 438 13.24 -3.08 21.87
N LEU A 439 12.85 -3.79 20.80
CA LEU A 439 12.54 -5.21 20.85
C LEU A 439 13.78 -6.06 21.20
N LEU A 440 14.93 -5.75 20.61
CA LEU A 440 16.19 -6.44 20.89
C LEU A 440 16.65 -6.18 22.33
N ALA A 441 16.58 -4.94 22.81
CA ALA A 441 16.91 -4.59 24.19
C ALA A 441 16.03 -5.34 25.21
N LYS A 442 14.71 -5.44 24.96
CA LYS A 442 13.78 -6.21 25.81
C LYS A 442 14.07 -7.71 25.78
N GLY A 443 14.48 -8.26 24.63
CA GLY A 443 14.84 -9.67 24.47
C GLY A 443 16.10 -10.10 25.25
N MET A 444 16.92 -9.14 25.67
CA MET A 444 18.16 -9.37 26.44
C MET A 444 17.97 -9.23 27.97
N GLY A 445 16.78 -8.85 28.44
CA GLY A 445 16.46 -8.74 29.87
C GLY A 445 16.02 -10.06 30.51
N PRO A 446 16.37 -10.33 31.79
CA PRO A 446 15.89 -11.51 32.50
C PRO A 446 14.41 -11.35 32.86
N GLY A 447 13.51 -12.08 32.18
CA GLY A 447 12.25 -12.52 32.79
C GLY A 447 10.91 -11.89 32.39
N THR A 448 10.74 -11.26 31.22
CA THR A 448 9.41 -10.72 30.83
C THR A 448 8.72 -11.51 29.71
N MET A 449 7.77 -12.36 30.12
CA MET A 449 6.58 -12.72 29.32
C MET A 449 5.46 -11.73 29.66
N GLU A 450 4.92 -11.05 28.64
CA GLU A 450 3.48 -10.74 28.42
C GLU A 450 3.27 -9.42 27.62
N GLY A 451 2.49 -9.52 26.55
CA GLY A 451 1.30 -8.69 26.33
C GLY A 451 1.49 -7.21 26.04
N GLY A 452 2.02 -6.86 24.86
CA GLY A 452 1.69 -5.60 24.18
C GLY A 452 1.19 -5.92 22.78
N ALA A 453 0.13 -5.25 22.32
CA ALA A 453 -0.39 -5.35 20.95
C ALA A 453 0.55 -4.66 19.94
N GLY A 454 1.83 -5.02 19.97
CA GLY A 454 2.87 -4.54 19.07
C GLY A 454 3.47 -5.74 18.36
N THR A 455 3.49 -5.66 17.02
CA THR A 455 4.03 -6.58 16.03
C THR A 455 4.64 -7.85 16.64
N GLY A 456 3.94 -8.99 16.56
CA GLY A 456 4.33 -10.26 17.19
C GLY A 456 5.64 -10.90 16.69
N LEU A 457 6.57 -10.11 16.17
CA LEU A 457 7.84 -10.49 15.57
C LEU A 457 8.87 -10.85 16.65
N GLY A 458 9.54 -11.99 16.47
CA GLY A 458 10.61 -12.45 17.36
C GLY A 458 11.94 -11.68 17.20
N PRO A 459 12.90 -11.87 18.13
CA PRO A 459 14.20 -11.20 18.10
C PRO A 459 15.03 -11.51 16.85
N GLN A 460 14.84 -12.68 16.23
CA GLN A 460 15.52 -13.04 14.97
C GLN A 460 15.03 -12.17 13.81
N GLN A 461 13.71 -11.92 13.72
CA GLN A 461 13.17 -10.97 12.74
C GLN A 461 13.70 -9.56 13.01
N ALA A 462 13.70 -9.11 14.27
CA ALA A 462 14.19 -7.77 14.60
C ALA A 462 15.68 -7.59 14.24
N ALA A 463 16.52 -8.60 14.45
CA ALA A 463 17.92 -8.57 14.02
C ALA A 463 18.08 -8.51 12.50
N PHE A 464 17.28 -9.28 11.75
CA PHE A 464 17.24 -9.21 10.29
C PHE A 464 16.80 -7.81 9.81
N ASP A 465 15.72 -7.28 10.38
CA ASP A 465 15.16 -5.98 10.06
C ASP A 465 16.19 -4.86 10.29
N VAL A 466 16.86 -4.86 11.44
CA VAL A 466 17.96 -3.92 11.75
C VAL A 466 19.06 -4.02 10.69
N SER A 467 19.52 -5.22 10.33
CA SER A 467 20.55 -5.39 9.30
C SER A 467 20.13 -4.79 7.94
N ARG A 468 18.85 -4.89 7.58
CA ARG A 468 18.33 -4.33 6.33
C ARG A 468 18.16 -2.81 6.39
N VAL A 469 17.70 -2.27 7.52
CA VAL A 469 17.63 -0.82 7.74
C VAL A 469 19.02 -0.19 7.71
N THR A 470 20.02 -0.78 8.38
CA THR A 470 21.42 -0.29 8.35
C THR A 470 21.94 -0.14 6.93
N GLU A 471 21.74 -1.17 6.09
CA GLU A 471 22.24 -1.19 4.71
C GLU A 471 21.61 -0.10 3.84
N VAL A 472 20.29 0.13 3.98
CA VAL A 472 19.59 1.18 3.23
C VAL A 472 19.91 2.57 3.80
N LEU A 473 19.96 2.73 5.12
CA LEU A 473 20.30 4.01 5.75
C LEU A 473 21.71 4.47 5.36
N ALA A 474 22.68 3.56 5.27
CA ALA A 474 24.01 3.86 4.75
C ALA A 474 23.94 4.43 3.31
N SER A 475 23.09 3.85 2.45
CA SER A 475 22.87 4.39 1.10
C SER A 475 22.16 5.73 1.10
N VAL A 476 21.23 5.99 2.03
CA VAL A 476 20.52 7.26 2.17
C VAL A 476 21.49 8.36 2.59
N VAL A 477 22.28 8.14 3.65
CA VAL A 477 23.28 9.10 4.17
C VAL A 477 24.34 9.44 3.11
N ALA A 478 24.72 8.47 2.28
CA ALA A 478 25.68 8.69 1.19
C ALA A 478 25.08 9.39 -0.05
N HIS A 479 23.76 9.55 -0.14
CA HIS A 479 23.10 10.04 -1.36
C HIS A 479 23.23 11.57 -1.50
N PRO A 480 23.73 12.10 -2.63
CA PRO A 480 23.96 13.53 -2.80
C PRO A 480 22.72 14.42 -2.61
N ASP A 481 21.55 13.98 -3.09
CA ASP A 481 20.30 14.75 -2.88
C ASP A 481 19.79 14.70 -1.44
N PHE A 482 20.16 13.67 -0.67
CA PHE A 482 19.81 13.60 0.76
C PHE A 482 20.72 14.52 1.58
N GLN A 483 22.02 14.58 1.25
CA GLN A 483 22.98 15.50 1.89
C GLN A 483 22.67 16.98 1.69
N ARG A 484 21.77 17.31 0.75
CA ARG A 484 21.27 18.68 0.53
C ARG A 484 20.09 19.05 1.43
N LEU A 485 19.50 18.09 2.14
CA LEU A 485 18.41 18.36 3.07
C LEU A 485 18.95 19.01 4.34
N ASP A 486 18.16 19.90 4.93
CA ASP A 486 18.44 20.41 6.27
C ASP A 486 18.03 19.35 7.29
N THR A 487 19.01 18.58 7.78
CA THR A 487 18.79 17.56 8.80
C THR A 487 18.96 18.09 10.23
N SER A 488 19.18 19.40 10.42
CA SER A 488 19.51 19.97 11.74
C SER A 488 18.44 19.73 12.81
N VAL A 489 17.18 19.56 12.39
CA VAL A 489 16.03 19.27 13.25
C VAL A 489 15.81 17.77 13.50
N PHE A 490 16.57 16.89 12.83
CA PHE A 490 16.42 15.46 12.99
C PHE A 490 17.00 15.01 14.33
N SER A 491 16.29 14.11 15.00
CA SER A 491 16.74 13.49 16.25
C SER A 491 16.32 12.02 16.26
N PRO A 492 17.27 11.06 16.33
CA PRO A 492 18.72 11.26 16.20
C PRO A 492 19.12 11.81 14.81
N GLN A 493 20.37 12.25 14.66
CA GLN A 493 20.92 12.55 13.32
C GLN A 493 21.06 11.25 12.50
N PRO A 494 20.96 11.31 11.16
CA PRO A 494 21.06 10.11 10.31
C PRO A 494 22.35 9.30 10.52
N GLU A 495 23.49 9.97 10.65
CA GLU A 495 24.80 9.35 10.89
C GLU A 495 24.90 8.71 12.27
N GLU A 496 24.32 9.35 13.29
CA GLU A 496 24.26 8.82 14.66
C GLU A 496 23.43 7.55 14.72
N LEU A 497 22.24 7.56 14.08
CA LEU A 497 21.39 6.38 13.99
C LEU A 497 22.10 5.26 13.22
N LEU A 498 22.78 5.59 12.12
CA LEU A 498 23.53 4.61 11.34
C LEU A 498 24.61 3.93 12.19
N GLN A 499 25.40 4.71 12.93
CA GLN A 499 26.44 4.18 13.81
C GLN A 499 25.84 3.24 14.89
N GLN A 500 24.76 3.66 15.54
CA GLN A 500 24.07 2.83 16.53
C GLN A 500 23.61 1.49 15.93
N LEU A 501 23.04 1.52 14.73
CA LEU A 501 22.59 0.32 14.06
C LEU A 501 23.76 -0.59 13.65
N GLU A 502 24.87 -0.05 13.19
CA GLU A 502 26.08 -0.82 12.85
C GLU A 502 26.65 -1.57 14.06
N GLU A 503 26.70 -0.94 15.24
CA GLU A 503 27.10 -1.57 16.50
C GLU A 503 26.18 -2.74 16.87
N VAL A 504 24.86 -2.56 16.69
CA VAL A 504 23.88 -3.61 16.96
C VAL A 504 23.98 -4.75 15.93
N VAL A 505 24.22 -4.46 14.66
CA VAL A 505 24.47 -5.50 13.64
C VAL A 505 25.72 -6.31 13.98
N ALA A 506 26.80 -5.65 14.41
CA ALA A 506 28.05 -6.32 14.79
C ALA A 506 27.86 -7.25 15.99
N THR A 507 27.07 -6.85 16.99
CA THR A 507 26.74 -7.70 18.15
C THR A 507 25.76 -8.82 17.81
N ALA A 508 24.76 -8.55 16.98
CA ALA A 508 23.74 -9.52 16.56
C ALA A 508 24.26 -10.61 15.59
N ALA A 509 25.42 -10.40 14.96
CA ALA A 509 26.13 -11.44 14.22
C ALA A 509 26.54 -12.63 15.10
N SER A 510 26.58 -12.44 16.43
CA SER A 510 26.91 -13.48 17.41
C SER A 510 25.68 -14.21 18.01
N LEU A 511 24.47 -13.73 17.76
CA LEU A 511 23.18 -14.33 18.19
C LEU A 511 22.74 -15.48 17.27
#